data_AF-X1HVJ1-F1
#
_entry.id   AF-X1HVJ1-F1
#
_cell.length_a   1.000
_cell.length_b   1.000
_cell.length_c   1.000
_cell.angle_alpha   90.00
_cell.angle_beta   90.00
_cell.angle_gamma   90.00
#
_symmetry.space_group_name_H-M   'P 1'
#
loop_
_entity.id
_entity.type
_entity.pdbx_description
1 polymer ?
#
loop_
_entity_poly.entity_id
_entity_poly.type
_entity_poly.pdbx_seq_one_letter_code
_entity_poly.pdbx_strand_id
1 'polypeptide(L)'
;STKDNERKILHTTVSAKGYNQIKGETGFKIDIKNNEIYIITTQNEILGYWNEETLKNSFEKKLPYLLYVKAEARGRGPNEEFWFNEAWLLSKFDFDNFLNLLREGRFCK
;
A
#
# COMPACT_ATOMS: atom_id res chain seq x y z
N SER A 1 -17.59 4.99 29.24
CA SER A 1 -16.15 4.76 29.42
C SER A 1 -15.45 5.20 28.15
N THR A 2 -15.14 6.49 28.08
CA THR A 2 -14.54 7.18 26.92
C THR A 2 -13.03 7.19 27.12
N LYS A 3 -12.30 6.34 26.39
CA LYS A 3 -10.84 6.44 26.34
C LYS A 3 -10.50 7.63 25.44
N ASP A 4 -9.99 8.69 26.06
CA ASP A 4 -9.25 9.76 25.39
C ASP A 4 -8.12 9.13 24.57
N ASN A 5 -8.12 9.35 23.27
CA ASN A 5 -7.08 8.85 22.37
C ASN A 5 -6.47 10.06 21.65
N GLU A 6 -5.68 10.84 22.38
CA GLU A 6 -5.00 12.07 21.90
C GLU A 6 -3.95 11.83 20.79
N ARG A 7 -3.82 10.59 20.30
CA ARG A 7 -2.83 10.25 19.27
C ARG A 7 -3.26 10.82 17.92
N LYS A 8 -2.42 11.69 17.35
CA LYS A 8 -2.55 12.10 15.94
C LYS A 8 -2.30 10.90 15.04
N ILE A 9 -3.29 10.56 14.20
CA ILE A 9 -3.24 9.42 13.26
C ILE A 9 -3.55 9.94 11.86
N LEU A 10 -2.82 9.45 10.86
CA LEU A 10 -3.06 9.73 9.45
C LEU A 10 -3.32 8.41 8.71
N HIS A 11 -4.56 8.20 8.29
CA HIS A 11 -4.93 7.13 7.36
C HIS A 11 -5.21 7.76 6.00
N THR A 12 -4.42 7.40 4.99
CA THR A 12 -4.64 7.88 3.64
C THR A 12 -4.05 6.90 2.62
N THR A 13 -4.72 6.80 1.47
CA THR A 13 -4.23 6.09 0.29
C THR A 13 -3.58 7.11 -0.64
N VAL A 14 -2.38 6.80 -1.12
CA VAL A 14 -1.62 7.65 -2.04
C VAL A 14 -1.49 6.98 -3.41
N SER A 15 -1.48 7.78 -4.46
CA SER A 15 -1.38 7.34 -5.85
C SER A 15 -0.32 8.15 -6.60
N ALA A 16 0.23 7.59 -7.67
CA ALA A 16 1.11 8.33 -8.58
C ALA A 16 0.35 9.24 -9.56
N LYS A 17 -0.95 8.96 -9.77
CA LYS A 17 -1.79 9.70 -10.73
C LYS A 17 -2.17 11.11 -10.28
N GLY A 18 -2.17 11.37 -8.98
CA GLY A 18 -2.62 12.63 -8.44
C GLY A 18 -2.43 12.72 -6.94
N TYR A 19 -2.60 13.93 -6.42
CA TYR A 19 -2.54 14.23 -5.00
C TYR A 19 -3.75 13.66 -4.28
N ASN A 20 -3.52 13.10 -3.09
CA ASN A 20 -4.61 12.76 -2.18
C ASN A 20 -5.22 14.04 -1.56
N GLN A 21 -6.34 13.87 -0.86
CA GLN A 21 -6.92 14.92 -0.04
C GLN A 21 -6.76 14.61 1.44
N ILE A 22 -6.36 15.61 2.21
CA ILE A 22 -6.24 15.53 3.67
C ILE A 22 -7.09 16.65 4.24
N LYS A 23 -8.19 16.28 4.92
CA LYS A 23 -9.16 17.23 5.49
C LYS A 23 -9.70 18.27 4.48
N GLY A 24 -9.85 17.88 3.21
CA GLY A 24 -10.35 18.75 2.14
C GLY A 24 -9.26 19.59 1.45
N GLU A 25 -8.02 19.55 1.94
CA GLU A 25 -6.89 20.21 1.30
C GLU A 25 -6.09 19.22 0.45
N THR A 26 -5.41 19.74 -0.57
CA THR A 26 -4.51 18.92 -1.41
C THR A 26 -3.30 18.50 -0.57
N GLY A 27 -3.06 17.20 -0.48
CA GLY A 27 -1.96 16.64 0.30
C GLY A 27 -0.74 16.33 -0.55
N PHE A 28 -0.42 15.04 -0.65
CA PHE A 28 0.77 14.51 -1.29
C PHE A 28 0.43 13.40 -2.29
N LYS A 29 1.38 13.14 -3.19
CA LYS A 29 1.29 12.06 -4.17
C LYS A 29 2.54 11.21 -4.17
N ILE A 30 2.46 10.07 -4.85
CA ILE A 30 3.65 9.32 -5.22
C ILE A 30 4.27 9.95 -6.47
N ASP A 31 5.59 10.02 -6.50
CA ASP A 31 6.39 10.40 -7.65
C ASP A 31 7.45 9.32 -7.88
N ILE A 32 7.60 8.83 -9.10
CA ILE A 32 8.56 7.77 -9.40
C ILE A 32 9.58 8.30 -10.38
N LYS A 33 10.85 8.34 -9.98
CA LYS A 33 11.98 8.84 -10.78
C LYS A 33 13.11 7.83 -10.68
N ASN A 34 13.71 7.47 -11.81
CA ASN A 34 14.80 6.49 -11.85
C ASN A 34 14.50 5.22 -11.04
N ASN A 35 13.27 4.69 -11.15
CA ASN A 35 12.76 3.55 -10.39
C ASN A 35 12.73 3.69 -8.85
N GLU A 36 13.04 4.85 -8.32
CA GLU A 36 12.86 5.18 -6.91
C GLU A 36 11.47 5.79 -6.68
N ILE A 37 10.88 5.50 -5.52
CA ILE A 37 9.54 5.94 -5.15
C ILE A 37 9.65 7.06 -4.13
N TYR A 38 9.05 8.20 -4.41
CA TYR A 38 9.04 9.38 -3.56
C TYR A 38 7.61 9.73 -3.15
N ILE A 39 7.43 10.24 -1.93
CA ILE A 39 6.21 10.94 -1.52
C ILE A 39 6.51 12.42 -1.58
N ILE A 40 5.74 13.17 -2.38
CA ILE A 40 5.97 14.60 -2.60
C ILE A 40 4.73 15.45 -2.34
N THR A 41 4.96 16.68 -1.89
CA THR A 41 3.93 17.73 -1.76
C THR A 41 3.63 18.40 -3.10
N THR A 42 2.65 19.31 -3.11
CA THR A 42 2.35 20.17 -4.27
C THR A 42 3.49 21.11 -4.64
N GLN A 43 4.43 21.36 -3.71
CA GLN A 43 5.60 22.21 -3.88
C GLN A 43 6.85 21.40 -4.27
N ASN A 44 6.69 20.11 -4.61
CA ASN A 44 7.78 19.16 -4.87
C ASN A 44 8.74 18.93 -3.68
N GLU A 45 8.29 19.19 -2.45
CA GLU A 45 9.05 18.81 -1.27
C GLU A 45 8.96 17.30 -1.06
N ILE A 46 10.09 16.64 -0.80
CA ILE A 46 10.16 15.20 -0.56
C ILE A 46 9.88 14.94 0.92
N LEU A 47 8.78 14.24 1.20
CA LEU A 47 8.40 13.83 2.56
C LEU A 47 8.99 12.48 2.96
N GLY A 48 9.35 11.66 1.96
CA GLY A 48 9.93 10.33 2.16
C GLY A 48 10.24 9.67 0.83
N TYR A 49 11.10 8.66 0.86
CA TYR A 49 11.49 7.91 -0.34
C TYR A 49 11.80 6.45 -0.02
N TRP A 50 11.71 5.62 -1.06
CA TRP A 50 12.23 4.27 -1.08
C TRP A 50 13.24 4.17 -2.23
N ASN A 51 14.46 3.82 -1.87
CA ASN A 51 15.49 3.47 -2.83
C ASN A 51 15.12 2.17 -3.58
N GLU A 52 15.42 2.14 -4.87
CA GLU A 52 15.10 1.04 -5.78
C GLU A 52 15.65 -0.30 -5.30
N GLU A 53 16.96 -0.36 -4.97
CA GLU A 53 17.63 -1.60 -4.60
C GLU A 53 17.02 -2.19 -3.33
N THR A 54 16.81 -1.36 -2.30
CA THR A 54 16.26 -1.80 -1.02
C THR A 54 14.83 -2.35 -1.20
N LEU A 55 14.01 -1.65 -2.00
CA LEU A 55 12.64 -2.05 -2.25
C LEU A 55 12.57 -3.33 -3.10
N LYS A 56 13.38 -3.41 -4.16
CA LYS A 56 13.46 -4.57 -5.05
C LYS A 56 13.91 -5.82 -4.29
N ASN A 57 14.98 -5.72 -3.52
CA ASN A 57 15.48 -6.84 -2.71
C ASN A 57 14.42 -7.33 -1.70
N SER A 58 13.68 -6.40 -1.07
CA SER A 58 12.61 -6.75 -0.15
C SER A 58 11.41 -7.41 -0.85
N PHE A 59 11.07 -6.95 -2.05
CA PHE A 59 10.01 -7.49 -2.89
C PHE A 59 10.32 -8.92 -3.32
N GLU A 60 11.47 -9.13 -3.97
CA GLU A 60 11.86 -10.43 -4.53
C GLU A 60 12.07 -11.48 -3.44
N LYS A 61 12.58 -11.08 -2.26
CA LYS A 61 12.74 -11.97 -1.11
C LYS A 61 11.40 -12.44 -0.55
N LYS A 62 10.40 -11.56 -0.48
CA LYS A 62 9.12 -11.83 0.21
C LYS A 62 8.05 -12.41 -0.73
N LEU A 63 8.10 -12.08 -2.01
CA LEU A 63 7.07 -12.42 -2.99
C LEU A 63 7.53 -13.34 -4.14
N PRO A 64 8.36 -14.39 -3.91
CA PRO A 64 8.60 -15.38 -4.96
C PRO A 64 7.32 -16.21 -5.25
N TYR A 65 6.57 -16.52 -4.17
CA TYR A 65 5.29 -17.22 -4.20
C TYR A 65 4.38 -16.63 -3.12
N LEU A 66 3.10 -16.46 -3.43
CA LEU A 66 2.10 -15.98 -2.49
C LEU A 66 0.91 -16.95 -2.49
N LEU A 67 0.69 -17.61 -1.37
CA LEU A 67 -0.53 -18.38 -1.15
C LEU A 67 -1.63 -17.42 -0.68
N TYR A 68 -2.55 -17.08 -1.58
CA TYR A 68 -3.73 -16.29 -1.27
C TYR A 68 -4.85 -17.24 -0.81
N VAL A 69 -5.25 -17.13 0.46
CA VAL A 69 -6.34 -17.92 1.04
C VAL A 69 -7.50 -17.00 1.32
N LYS A 70 -8.68 -17.34 0.81
CA LYS A 70 -9.93 -16.59 1.05
C LYS A 70 -10.70 -17.26 2.18
N ALA A 71 -11.33 -16.42 2.98
CA ALA A 71 -12.18 -16.86 4.07
C ALA A 71 -13.50 -16.09 4.06
N GLU A 72 -14.58 -16.78 4.40
CA GLU A 72 -15.83 -16.16 4.82
C GLU A 72 -15.78 -15.92 6.32
N ALA A 73 -16.27 -14.77 6.78
CA ALA A 73 -16.27 -14.42 8.20
C ALA A 73 -17.71 -14.35 8.72
N ARG A 74 -17.90 -14.79 9.97
CA ARG A 74 -19.18 -14.70 10.69
C ARG A 74 -18.96 -14.17 12.09
N GLY A 75 -19.93 -13.43 12.63
CA GLY A 75 -19.85 -12.87 13.98
C GLY A 75 -19.08 -11.55 14.03
N ARG A 76 -18.66 -11.15 15.24
CA ARG A 76 -17.85 -9.94 15.47
C ARG A 76 -17.17 -10.00 16.84
N GLY A 77 -16.02 -9.33 16.96
CA GLY A 77 -15.29 -9.24 18.23
C GLY A 77 -14.79 -10.61 18.69
N PRO A 78 -14.92 -10.97 19.98
CA PRO A 78 -14.42 -12.25 20.48
C PRO A 78 -15.05 -13.50 19.85
N ASN A 79 -16.24 -13.36 19.23
CA ASN A 79 -16.98 -14.45 18.60
C ASN A 79 -16.87 -14.42 17.07
N GLU A 80 -15.87 -13.73 16.52
CA GLU A 80 -15.61 -13.74 15.09
C GLU A 80 -14.99 -15.09 14.67
N GLU A 81 -15.57 -15.70 13.65
CA GLU A 81 -15.19 -17.00 13.11
C GLU A 81 -14.81 -16.84 11.63
N PHE A 82 -13.85 -17.65 11.17
CA PHE A 82 -13.36 -17.61 9.79
C PHE A 82 -13.40 -19.00 9.16
N TRP A 83 -14.09 -19.10 8.04
CA TRP A 83 -14.15 -20.32 7.24
C TRP A 83 -13.29 -20.17 5.98
N PHE A 84 -12.11 -20.78 5.99
CA PHE A 84 -11.19 -20.79 4.86
C PHE A 84 -11.64 -21.84 3.83
N ASN A 85 -12.13 -21.39 2.68
CA ASN A 85 -12.79 -22.26 1.70
C ASN A 85 -12.14 -22.29 0.30
N GLU A 86 -11.29 -21.31 -0.03
CA GLU A 86 -10.60 -21.24 -1.33
C GLU A 86 -9.15 -20.79 -1.16
N ALA A 87 -8.24 -21.34 -1.99
CA ALA A 87 -6.83 -20.93 -2.00
C ALA A 87 -6.25 -20.92 -3.42
N TRP A 88 -5.38 -19.93 -3.69
CA TRP A 88 -4.65 -19.78 -4.94
C TRP A 88 -3.16 -19.58 -4.67
N LEU A 89 -2.32 -20.33 -5.38
CA LEU A 89 -0.88 -20.07 -5.40
C LEU A 89 -0.57 -19.07 -6.53
N LEU A 90 -0.25 -17.84 -6.15
CA LEU A 90 0.21 -16.81 -7.05
C LEU A 90 1.74 -16.84 -7.11
N SER A 91 2.30 -16.65 -8.30
CA SER A 91 3.74 -16.70 -8.54
C SER A 91 4.12 -15.76 -9.69
N LYS A 92 5.42 -15.65 -9.96
CA LYS A 92 5.97 -14.83 -11.04
C LYS A 92 5.65 -13.35 -10.87
N PHE A 93 5.72 -12.87 -9.62
CA PHE A 93 5.68 -11.44 -9.34
C PHE A 93 6.93 -10.79 -9.91
N ASP A 94 6.73 -9.71 -10.66
CA ASP A 94 7.78 -8.98 -11.35
C ASP A 94 7.84 -7.55 -10.80
N PHE A 95 9.04 -7.13 -10.41
CA PHE A 95 9.25 -5.84 -9.76
C PHE A 95 9.01 -4.67 -10.72
N ASP A 96 9.39 -4.80 -11.98
CA ASP A 96 9.22 -3.75 -12.99
C ASP A 96 7.73 -3.55 -13.31
N ASN A 97 6.97 -4.66 -13.43
CA ASN A 97 5.52 -4.61 -13.56
C ASN A 97 4.85 -4.00 -12.33
N PHE A 98 5.33 -4.31 -11.12
CA PHE A 98 4.88 -3.65 -9.89
C PHE A 98 5.06 -2.12 -9.97
N LEU A 99 6.25 -1.64 -10.36
CA LEU A 99 6.49 -0.21 -10.53
C LEU A 99 5.58 0.40 -11.59
N ASN A 100 5.35 -0.28 -12.71
CA ASN A 100 4.43 0.18 -13.76
C ASN A 100 3.00 0.30 -13.25
N LEU A 101 2.48 -0.68 -12.50
CA LEU A 101 1.17 -0.62 -11.87
C LEU A 101 1.06 0.52 -10.84
N LEU A 102 2.16 0.84 -10.16
CA LEU A 102 2.23 1.98 -9.24
C LEU A 102 2.14 3.31 -10.00
N ARG A 103 2.88 3.47 -11.10
CA ARG A 103 2.83 4.66 -11.99
C ARG A 103 1.42 4.91 -12.52
N GLU A 104 0.73 3.83 -12.88
CA GLU A 104 -0.64 3.88 -13.39
C GLU A 104 -1.70 4.04 -12.29
N GLY A 105 -1.31 4.10 -11.01
CA GLY A 105 -2.23 4.20 -9.88
C GLY A 105 -3.23 3.02 -9.82
N ARG A 106 -2.83 1.84 -10.30
CA ARG A 106 -3.64 0.62 -10.26
C ARG A 106 -3.31 -0.26 -9.06
N PHE A 107 -2.16 -0.03 -8.43
CA PHE A 107 -1.69 -0.80 -7.28
C PHE A 107 -2.38 -0.40 -5.97
N CYS A 108 -2.37 0.90 -5.64
CA CYS A 108 -3.09 1.45 -4.48
C CYS A 108 -4.40 2.07 -4.99
N LYS A 109 -5.51 1.34 -4.83
CA LYS A 109 -6.87 1.82 -5.09
C LYS A 109 -7.65 1.98 -3.80
#